data_AF-A0A830B921-F1
#
_entry.id   AF-A0A830B921-F1
#
_cell.length_a   1.000
_cell.length_b   1.000
_cell.length_c   1.000
_cell.angle_alpha   90.00
_cell.angle_beta   90.00
_cell.angle_gamma   90.00
#
_symmetry.space_group_name_H-M   'P 1'
#
loop_
_entity.id
_entity.type
_entity.pdbx_description
1 polymer ?
#
loop_
_entity_poly.entity_id
_entity_poly.type
_entity_poly.pdbx_seq_one_letter_code
_entity_poly.pdbx_strand_id
1 'polypeptide(L)'
;MSVGELACTYAALVLHDDGIAVTVEKITTLVQAANLTVESYWPSLFAKLCEKKNIEDLVMNVGSGGGTTAALAAEEKKEEAREESDDDMGFSLFD
;
A
#
# COMPACT_ATOMS: atom_id res chain seq x y z
N MET A 1 7.53 1.70 -13.39
CA MET A 1 7.91 0.78 -12.31
C MET A 1 9.08 -0.04 -12.78
N SER A 2 10.16 -0.06 -12.02
CA SER A 2 11.33 -0.89 -12.35
C SER A 2 11.06 -2.35 -11.97
N VAL A 3 11.69 -3.30 -12.67
CA VAL A 3 11.55 -4.74 -12.36
C VAL A 3 12.05 -5.03 -10.93
N GLY A 4 13.06 -4.28 -10.46
CA GLY A 4 13.57 -4.39 -9.09
C GLY A 4 12.58 -3.96 -8.02
N GLU A 5 11.84 -2.87 -8.24
CA GLU A 5 10.74 -2.45 -7.36
C GLU A 5 9.67 -3.53 -7.29
N LEU A 6 9.19 -3.99 -8.45
CA LEU A 6 8.11 -4.98 -8.52
C LEU A 6 8.52 -6.29 -7.84
N ALA A 7 9.69 -6.84 -8.18
CA ALA A 7 10.19 -8.08 -7.59
C ALA A 7 10.30 -7.99 -6.06
N CYS A 8 10.80 -6.87 -5.52
CA CYS A 8 10.89 -6.67 -4.08
C CYS A 8 9.51 -6.46 -3.42
N THR A 9 8.58 -5.76 -4.07
CA THR A 9 7.20 -5.62 -3.55
C THR A 9 6.49 -6.98 -3.48
N TYR A 10 6.56 -7.80 -4.52
CA TYR A 10 5.95 -9.12 -4.51
C TYR A 10 6.61 -10.05 -3.51
N ALA A 11 7.95 -10.04 -3.41
CA ALA A 11 8.67 -10.81 -2.40
C ALA A 11 8.27 -10.39 -0.97
N ALA A 12 8.09 -9.09 -0.71
CA ALA A 12 7.66 -8.60 0.59
C ALA A 12 6.22 -9.03 0.94
N LEU A 13 5.31 -9.01 -0.04
CA LEU A 13 3.93 -9.46 0.15
C LEU A 13 3.85 -10.98 0.38
N VAL A 14 4.58 -11.79 -0.40
CA VAL A 14 4.61 -13.25 -0.21
C VAL A 14 5.13 -13.61 1.18
N LEU A 15 6.21 -12.96 1.62
CA LEU A 15 6.76 -13.19 2.96
C LEU A 15 5.76 -12.79 4.06
N HIS A 16 5.03 -11.69 3.84
CA HIS A 16 4.00 -11.25 4.77
C HIS A 16 2.82 -12.23 4.84
N ASP A 17 2.33 -12.70 3.69
CA ASP A 17 1.23 -13.67 3.59
C ASP A 17 1.58 -14.99 4.29
N ASP A 18 2.85 -15.42 4.21
CA ASP A 18 3.36 -16.61 4.91
C ASP A 18 3.65 -16.36 6.41
N GLY A 19 3.46 -15.14 6.93
CA GLY A 19 3.77 -14.77 8.32
C GLY A 19 5.27 -14.76 8.62
N ILE A 20 6.11 -14.70 7.59
CA ILE A 20 7.57 -14.74 7.70
C ILE A 20 8.10 -13.30 7.72
N ALA A 21 8.93 -12.98 8.73
CA ALA A 21 9.53 -11.64 8.82
C ALA A 21 10.29 -11.24 7.54
N VAL A 22 9.96 -10.07 6.98
CA VAL A 22 10.52 -9.52 5.74
C VAL A 22 11.94 -9.02 5.98
N THR A 23 12.93 -9.85 5.66
CA THR A 23 14.35 -9.52 5.80
C THR A 23 15.04 -9.44 4.45
N VAL A 24 16.16 -8.72 4.40
CA VAL A 24 16.98 -8.53 3.18
C VAL A 24 17.33 -9.87 2.55
N GLU A 25 17.77 -10.83 3.37
CA GLU A 25 18.19 -12.17 2.93
C GLU A 25 17.04 -12.95 2.28
N LYS A 26 15.82 -12.85 2.82
CA LYS A 26 14.68 -13.58 2.25
C LYS A 26 14.23 -12.96 0.93
N ILE A 27 14.18 -11.64 0.87
CA ILE A 27 13.87 -10.93 -0.38
C ILE A 27 14.90 -11.29 -1.46
N THR A 28 16.20 -11.27 -1.15
CA THR A 28 17.23 -11.66 -2.12
C THR A 28 17.12 -13.10 -2.55
N THR A 29 16.82 -14.04 -1.65
CA THR A 29 16.62 -15.46 -2.03
C THR A 29 15.43 -15.66 -2.95
N LEU A 30 14.30 -14.98 -2.72
CA LEU A 30 13.12 -15.05 -3.58
C LEU A 30 13.38 -14.46 -4.96
N VAL A 31 14.06 -13.32 -5.00
CA VAL A 31 14.45 -12.66 -6.24
C VAL A 31 15.42 -13.53 -7.05
N GLN A 32 16.39 -14.16 -6.40
CA GLN A 32 17.33 -15.08 -7.03
C GLN A 32 16.62 -16.35 -7.53
N ALA A 33 15.67 -16.90 -6.76
CA ALA A 33 14.85 -18.03 -7.19
C ALA A 33 14.00 -17.70 -8.42
N ALA A 34 13.58 -16.44 -8.56
CA ALA A 34 12.86 -15.93 -9.73
C ALA A 34 13.79 -15.61 -10.93
N ASN A 35 15.11 -15.85 -10.82
CA ASN A 35 16.12 -15.50 -11.83
C ASN A 35 16.12 -14.00 -12.21
N LEU A 36 15.72 -13.13 -11.28
CA LEU A 36 15.68 -11.69 -11.50
C LEU A 36 16.95 -11.02 -10.95
N THR A 37 17.52 -10.11 -11.72
CA THR A 37 18.63 -9.26 -11.27
C THR A 37 18.07 -8.01 -10.63
N VAL A 38 18.15 -7.92 -9.30
CA VAL A 38 17.70 -6.75 -8.54
C VAL A 38 18.89 -6.15 -7.81
N GLU A 39 19.00 -4.82 -7.86
CA GLU A 39 20.04 -4.08 -7.16
C GLU A 39 19.92 -4.29 -5.65
N SER A 40 21.05 -4.47 -4.97
CA SER A 40 21.14 -4.71 -3.52
C SER A 40 20.52 -3.60 -2.66
N TYR A 41 20.32 -2.43 -3.26
CA TYR A 41 19.59 -1.31 -2.66
C TYR A 41 18.12 -1.65 -2.35
N TRP A 42 17.41 -2.33 -3.26
CA TRP A 42 15.97 -2.56 -3.12
C TRP A 42 15.60 -3.49 -1.96
N PRO A 43 16.21 -4.68 -1.80
CA PRO A 43 15.91 -5.55 -0.66
C PRO A 43 16.17 -4.85 0.69
N SER A 44 17.23 -4.04 0.76
CA SER A 44 17.59 -3.27 1.95
C SER A 44 16.58 -2.18 2.28
N LEU A 45 16.05 -1.51 1.25
CA LEU A 45 15.02 -0.49 1.39
C LEU A 45 13.70 -1.10 1.86
N PHE A 46 13.26 -2.19 1.23
CA PHE A 46 11.99 -2.86 1.57
C PHE A 46 12.01 -3.47 2.97
N ALA A 47 13.12 -4.09 3.39
CA ALA A 47 13.25 -4.58 4.76
C ALA A 47 13.05 -3.44 5.78
N LYS A 48 13.72 -2.29 5.59
CA LYS A 48 13.57 -1.12 6.48
C LYS A 48 12.19 -0.48 6.43
N LEU A 49 11.49 -0.58 5.31
CA LEU A 49 10.14 -0.06 5.13
C LEU A 49 9.13 -0.92 5.89
N CYS A 50 9.20 -2.24 5.71
CA CYS A 50 8.35 -3.23 6.38
C CYS A 50 8.60 -3.30 7.90
N GLU A 51 9.80 -2.95 8.38
CA GLU A 51 10.07 -2.81 9.81
C GLU A 51 9.32 -1.64 10.46
N LYS A 52 9.04 -0.56 9.71
CA LYS A 52 8.45 0.68 10.24
C LYS A 52 6.97 0.85 9.92
N LYS A 53 6.45 0.11 8.95
CA LYS A 53 5.07 0.23 8.48
C LYS A 53 4.41 -1.14 8.46
N ASN A 54 3.20 -1.21 8.98
CA ASN A 54 2.36 -2.40 8.83
C ASN A 54 2.02 -2.58 7.35
N ILE A 55 2.32 -3.75 6.80
CA ILE A 55 2.09 -4.06 5.39
C ILE A 55 0.58 -4.09 5.10
N GLU A 56 -0.24 -4.56 6.05
CA GLU A 56 -1.71 -4.55 5.96
C GLU A 56 -2.28 -3.13 5.80
N ASP A 57 -1.88 -2.19 6.66
CA ASP A 57 -2.31 -0.79 6.55
C ASP A 57 -1.84 -0.16 5.25
N LEU A 58 -0.66 -0.57 4.74
CA LEU A 58 -0.11 -0.08 3.49
C LEU A 58 -0.95 -0.56 2.30
N VAL A 59 -1.40 -1.82 2.32
CA VAL A 59 -2.27 -2.41 1.30
C VAL A 59 -3.68 -1.83 1.36
N MET A 60 -4.26 -1.66 2.55
CA MET A 60 -5.61 -1.12 2.73
C MET A 60 -5.70 0.38 2.40
N ASN A 61 -4.59 1.11 2.50
CA ASN A 61 -4.54 2.54 2.20
C ASN A 61 -3.76 2.88 0.91
N VAL A 62 -3.61 1.93 -0.02
CA VAL A 62 -2.97 2.21 -1.33
C VAL A 62 -3.77 3.30 -2.04
N GLY A 63 -3.21 4.52 -2.11
CA GLY A 63 -3.86 5.70 -2.66
C GLY A 63 -4.00 6.87 -1.69
N SER A 64 -3.90 6.64 -0.37
CA SER A 64 -3.90 7.70 0.65
C SER A 64 -2.53 8.40 0.80
N GLY A 65 -1.66 8.29 -0.20
CA GLY A 65 -0.31 8.87 -0.22
C GLY A 65 -0.26 10.40 -0.36
N GLY A 66 -1.35 11.12 -0.08
CA GLY A 66 -1.35 12.56 0.14
C GLY A 66 -1.16 12.83 1.63
N GLY A 67 0.01 13.33 2.01
CA GLY A 67 0.28 13.62 3.41
C GLY A 67 -0.66 14.69 3.96
N THR A 68 -1.36 14.38 5.05
CA THR A 68 -1.77 15.35 6.07
C THR A 68 -2.09 14.60 7.35
N THR A 69 -1.56 15.13 8.46
CA THR A 69 -2.10 15.03 9.82
C THR A 69 -3.63 14.87 9.86
N ALA A 70 -4.12 13.86 10.56
CA ALA A 70 -5.43 13.86 11.22
C ALA A 70 -5.32 12.93 12.44
N ALA A 71 -5.04 13.51 13.61
CA ALA A 71 -6.03 13.67 14.68
C ALA A 71 -6.36 12.32 15.34
N LEU A 72 -5.85 12.00 16.54
CA LEU A 72 -6.39 12.53 17.80
C LEU A 72 -7.65 13.40 17.60
N ALA A 73 -8.72 12.80 17.10
CA ALA A 73 -10.07 13.32 17.26
C ALA A 73 -10.87 12.23 17.96
N ALA A 74 -11.19 12.54 19.22
CA ALA A 74 -12.21 11.88 19.99
C ALA A 74 -13.60 12.01 19.32
N GLU A 75 -14.52 11.20 19.86
CA GLU A 75 -15.98 11.23 19.76
C GLU A 75 -16.69 10.42 18.65
N GLU A 76 -17.24 9.30 19.13
CA GLU A 76 -18.55 8.75 18.77
C GLU A 76 -19.62 9.83 18.47
N LYS A 77 -20.27 9.71 17.30
CA LYS A 77 -21.74 9.71 17.09
C LYS A 77 -22.03 9.53 15.58
N LYS A 78 -22.46 8.34 15.17
CA LYS A 78 -23.87 7.97 14.88
C LYS A 78 -24.39 8.60 13.56
N GLU A 79 -24.50 7.85 12.44
CA GLU A 79 -25.75 7.17 11.97
C GLU A 79 -26.91 8.18 11.80
N GLU A 80 -27.58 8.45 10.66
CA GLU A 80 -28.14 7.65 9.55
C GLU A 80 -28.49 8.62 8.39
N ALA A 81 -28.17 8.32 7.13
CA ALA A 81 -29.05 7.81 6.04
C ALA A 81 -30.01 8.81 5.34
N ARG A 82 -29.79 8.93 4.02
CA ARG A 82 -30.78 9.07 2.91
C ARG A 82 -31.76 10.26 2.90
N GLU A 83 -31.47 11.23 2.03
CA GLU A 83 -32.41 11.86 1.07
C GLU A 83 -31.57 12.16 -0.20
N GLU A 84 -31.51 11.28 -1.20
CA GLU A 84 -32.34 11.31 -2.44
C GLU A 84 -32.33 12.70 -3.11
N SER A 85 -31.49 12.93 -4.12
CA SER A 85 -31.77 12.68 -5.55
C SER A 85 -32.45 13.88 -6.25
N ASP A 86 -31.72 14.95 -6.63
CA ASP A 86 -32.19 15.88 -7.69
C ASP A 86 -31.18 16.91 -8.25
N ASP A 87 -29.91 16.57 -8.51
CA ASP A 87 -28.99 17.49 -9.25
C ASP A 87 -28.23 16.83 -10.42
N ASP A 88 -28.60 15.60 -10.79
CA ASP A 88 -28.09 14.89 -11.98
C ASP A 88 -29.05 14.97 -13.18
N MET A 89 -29.78 16.08 -13.34
CA MET A 89 -30.54 16.42 -14.56
C MET A 89 -30.61 17.92 -14.87
N GLY A 90 -29.66 18.74 -14.39
CA GLY A 90 -29.66 20.19 -14.60
C GLY A 90 -28.37 20.69 -15.23
N PHE A 91 -28.41 21.00 -16.53
CA PHE A 91 -27.31 21.53 -17.36
C PHE A 91 -26.25 20.49 -17.76
N SER A 92 -26.30 19.88 -18.94
CA SER A 92 -26.08 20.59 -20.23
C SER A 92 -25.02 21.70 -20.13
N LEU A 93 -23.95 21.50 -19.35
CA LEU A 93 -22.82 22.44 -19.19
C LEU A 93 -21.64 22.10 -20.11
N PHE A 94 -21.85 21.27 -21.13
CA PHE A 94 -20.89 21.09 -22.21
C PHE A 94 -21.61 20.80 -23.55
N ASP A 95 -22.60 21.62 -23.88
CA ASP A 95 -22.72 22.05 -25.28
C ASP A 95 -21.68 23.17 -25.52
#